data_AF-A0A940VJP5-F1
#
_entry.id   AF-A0A940VJP5-F1
#
_cell.length_a   1.000
_cell.length_b   1.000
_cell.length_c   1.000
_cell.angle_alpha   90.00
_cell.angle_beta   90.00
_cell.angle_gamma   90.00
#
_symmetry.space_group_name_H-M   'P 1'
#
loop_
_entity.id
_entity.type
_entity.pdbx_description
1 polymer ?
#
loop_
_entity_poly.entity_id
_entity_poly.type
_entity_poly.pdbx_seq_one_letter_code
_entity_poly.pdbx_strand_id
1 'polypeptide(L)'
;MRTSLNKAYMRFRQRPLLWIISVLIIVAYFFCGFFNDKISLFPVGGIKTRTFDIAPNSTSSCPNQIFGWSFDNDVIRLNYDHLAINKKNIEIFYKKKDGSITELAKGYSPGIPEDSNGSFIATTKVLTVDVNNDGHPEKLVVSAKADTIFTRKLAAIVAGVNTHFNDKRIPLEVVLKGNDKLVVYFEQNPLINEEVAVFYDNYSSTLKTDATGAISFDNMNTLRNTVNIMYQHDKTFYLTSYTVEGHRMLSKEHISAIEDLAIILLVSGVIIIIICIFRRYRRRIKNG
;
A
#
# COMPACT_ATOMS: atom_id res chain seq x y z
N MET A 1 68.70 -14.19 -23.31
CA MET A 1 67.38 -14.08 -24.00
C MET A 1 66.20 -14.76 -23.28
N ARG A 2 66.40 -15.74 -22.37
CA ARG A 2 65.30 -16.41 -21.63
C ARG A 2 64.67 -15.63 -20.46
N THR A 3 65.31 -14.57 -19.97
CA THR A 3 64.86 -13.82 -18.77
C THR A 3 63.83 -12.71 -19.07
N SER A 4 63.70 -12.24 -20.31
CA SER A 4 62.75 -11.17 -20.67
C SER A 4 61.33 -11.69 -20.94
N LEU A 5 61.18 -12.92 -21.43
CA LEU A 5 59.88 -13.54 -21.69
C LEU A 5 59.10 -13.85 -20.39
N ASN A 6 59.77 -14.25 -19.31
CA ASN A 6 59.12 -14.52 -18.02
C ASN A 6 58.52 -13.25 -17.37
N LYS A 7 59.12 -12.07 -17.57
CA LYS A 7 58.58 -10.79 -17.06
C LYS A 7 57.35 -10.31 -17.86
N ALA A 8 57.28 -10.62 -19.16
CA ALA A 8 56.11 -10.29 -19.98
C ALA A 8 54.91 -11.20 -19.68
N TYR A 9 55.17 -12.50 -19.48
CA TYR A 9 54.13 -13.50 -19.19
C TYR A 9 53.47 -13.27 -17.82
N MET A 10 54.23 -12.89 -16.79
CA MET A 10 53.66 -12.55 -15.47
C MET A 10 52.81 -11.26 -15.48
N ARG A 11 53.17 -10.25 -16.28
CA ARG A 11 52.41 -8.98 -16.37
C ARG A 11 51.06 -9.12 -17.09
N PHE A 12 50.89 -10.15 -17.92
CA PHE A 12 49.64 -10.43 -18.62
C PHE A 12 48.64 -11.20 -17.74
N ARG A 13 49.13 -12.08 -16.84
CA ARG A 13 48.31 -12.90 -15.94
C ARG A 13 47.75 -12.14 -14.72
N GLN A 14 48.42 -11.08 -14.27
CA GLN A 14 47.97 -10.28 -13.11
C GLN A 14 46.79 -9.34 -13.41
N ARG A 15 46.62 -8.93 -14.67
CA ARG A 15 45.54 -8.01 -15.08
C ARG A 15 44.14 -8.61 -14.97
N PRO A 16 43.85 -9.82 -15.48
CA PRO A 16 42.53 -10.44 -15.30
C PRO A 16 42.31 -10.85 -13.83
N LEU A 17 43.37 -11.22 -13.09
CA LEU A 17 43.24 -11.60 -11.68
C LEU A 17 42.72 -10.44 -10.81
N LEU A 18 43.23 -9.23 -11.01
CA LEU A 18 42.75 -8.03 -10.31
C LEU A 18 41.30 -7.70 -10.66
N TRP A 19 40.91 -7.84 -11.93
CA TRP A 19 39.51 -7.65 -12.34
C TRP A 19 38.58 -8.70 -11.74
N ILE A 20 39.00 -9.97 -11.72
CA ILE A 20 38.23 -11.07 -11.12
C ILE A 20 38.10 -10.86 -9.61
N ILE A 21 39.17 -10.44 -8.93
CA ILE A 21 39.14 -10.14 -7.49
C ILE A 21 38.24 -8.93 -7.20
N SER A 22 38.30 -7.86 -7.99
CA SER A 22 37.40 -6.72 -7.82
C SER A 22 35.94 -7.09 -8.06
N VAL A 23 35.65 -7.89 -9.10
CA VAL A 23 34.29 -8.41 -9.34
C VAL A 23 33.85 -9.33 -8.21
N LEU A 24 34.72 -10.22 -7.72
CA LEU A 24 34.41 -11.11 -6.60
C LEU A 24 34.22 -10.35 -5.28
N ILE A 25 34.93 -9.26 -5.03
CA ILE A 25 34.71 -8.40 -3.86
C ILE A 25 33.40 -7.63 -4.00
N ILE A 26 33.07 -7.12 -5.19
CA ILE A 26 31.76 -6.48 -5.44
C ILE A 26 30.63 -7.48 -5.27
N VAL A 27 30.78 -8.69 -5.81
CA VAL A 27 29.80 -9.79 -5.66
C VAL A 27 29.74 -10.26 -4.21
N ALA A 28 30.86 -10.43 -3.51
CA ALA A 28 30.87 -10.81 -2.10
C ALA A 28 30.32 -9.70 -1.20
N TYR A 29 30.57 -8.43 -1.49
CA TYR A 29 29.93 -7.31 -0.80
C TYR A 29 28.44 -7.25 -1.11
N PHE A 30 28.04 -7.57 -2.34
CA PHE A 30 26.64 -7.75 -2.71
C PHE A 30 26.03 -8.89 -1.90
N PHE A 31 26.59 -10.10 -1.89
CA PHE A 31 26.03 -11.22 -1.13
C PHE A 31 26.16 -11.05 0.39
N CYS A 32 27.25 -10.51 0.93
CA CYS A 32 27.42 -10.32 2.37
C CYS A 32 26.68 -9.08 2.89
N GLY A 33 26.45 -8.04 2.09
CA GLY A 33 25.62 -6.89 2.48
C GLY A 33 24.13 -7.18 2.32
N PHE A 34 23.76 -7.84 1.21
CA PHE A 34 22.37 -8.15 0.85
C PHE A 34 21.78 -9.31 1.68
N PHE A 35 22.60 -10.18 2.29
CA PHE A 35 22.09 -11.25 3.17
C PHE A 35 22.25 -11.01 4.67
N ASN A 36 23.14 -10.11 5.11
CA ASN A 36 23.55 -10.04 6.52
C ASN A 36 22.80 -8.97 7.33
N ASP A 37 22.32 -7.91 6.67
CA ASP A 37 21.31 -7.04 7.27
C ASP A 37 19.94 -7.47 6.77
N LYS A 38 19.15 -7.98 7.71
CA LYS A 38 17.71 -8.25 7.62
C LYS A 38 17.06 -7.62 6.40
N ILE A 39 17.08 -8.33 5.26
CA ILE A 39 16.02 -8.17 4.28
C ILE A 39 14.78 -8.73 4.95
N SER A 40 14.17 -7.90 5.78
CA SER A 40 12.74 -7.85 5.78
C SER A 40 12.36 -7.49 4.34
N LEU A 41 12.05 -8.50 3.53
CA LEU A 41 11.38 -8.37 2.23
C LEU A 41 10.09 -7.53 2.34
N PHE A 42 9.68 -7.27 3.56
CA PHE A 42 8.71 -6.29 3.97
C PHE A 42 9.46 -5.04 4.45
N PRO A 43 9.10 -3.82 4.02
CA PRO A 43 9.34 -2.66 4.85
C PRO A 43 8.45 -2.81 6.10
N VAL A 44 8.84 -3.69 7.05
CA VAL A 44 8.18 -3.86 8.33
C VAL A 44 8.19 -2.53 9.09
N GLY A 45 9.16 -1.65 8.80
CA GLY A 45 9.27 -0.31 9.37
C GLY A 45 8.22 0.71 8.88
N GLY A 46 7.65 0.55 7.68
CA GLY A 46 6.74 1.55 7.11
C GLY A 46 5.37 1.59 7.80
N ILE A 47 4.85 0.44 8.22
CA ILE A 47 3.61 0.37 9.02
C ILE A 47 3.87 0.71 10.48
N LYS A 48 4.99 0.24 11.05
CA LYS A 48 5.29 0.38 12.49
C LYS A 48 5.47 1.82 12.95
N THR A 49 5.74 2.75 12.03
CA THR A 49 5.92 4.17 12.33
C THR A 49 4.67 5.01 12.11
N ARG A 50 3.60 4.41 11.56
CA ARG A 50 2.38 5.13 11.20
C ARG A 50 1.41 5.20 12.35
N THR A 51 0.85 6.40 12.49
CA THR A 51 -0.16 6.70 13.47
C THR A 51 -1.55 6.52 12.89
N PHE A 52 -2.49 6.15 13.77
CA PHE A 52 -3.88 6.00 13.44
C PHE A 52 -4.64 7.20 14.01
N ASP A 53 -5.42 7.87 13.17
CA ASP A 53 -6.17 9.08 13.55
C ASP A 53 -7.63 8.97 13.14
N ILE A 54 -8.51 9.60 13.92
CA ILE A 54 -9.95 9.71 13.63
C ILE A 54 -10.32 11.18 13.77
N ALA A 55 -10.53 11.82 12.63
CA ALA A 55 -10.71 13.27 12.55
C ALA A 55 -12.03 13.63 11.84
N PRO A 56 -12.70 14.70 12.29
CA PRO A 56 -13.88 15.22 11.60
C PRO A 56 -13.48 15.86 10.25
N ASN A 57 -14.33 15.70 9.24
CA ASN A 57 -14.21 16.46 8.00
C ASN A 57 -14.50 17.95 8.28
N SER A 58 -13.57 18.82 7.89
CA SER A 58 -13.72 20.28 7.99
C SER A 58 -14.53 20.88 6.84
N THR A 59 -14.78 20.11 5.77
CA THR A 59 -15.49 20.54 4.56
C THR A 59 -16.42 19.40 4.09
N SER A 60 -17.65 19.35 4.60
CA SER A 60 -18.67 18.40 4.13
C SER A 60 -19.81 19.19 3.49
N SER A 61 -19.72 19.41 2.18
CA SER A 61 -20.85 19.88 1.36
C SER A 61 -21.30 18.84 0.33
N CYS A 62 -20.68 17.65 0.33
CA CYS A 62 -21.03 16.55 -0.55
C CYS A 62 -21.48 15.32 0.26
N PRO A 63 -22.70 14.79 0.04
CA PRO A 63 -23.21 13.59 0.70
C PRO A 63 -22.42 12.31 0.37
N ASN A 64 -21.44 12.38 -0.54
CA ASN A 64 -20.68 11.22 -1.01
C ASN A 64 -19.32 11.04 -0.29
N GLN A 65 -18.98 11.88 0.69
CA GLN A 65 -17.76 11.74 1.51
C GLN A 65 -18.07 11.86 3.02
N ILE A 66 -19.15 11.20 3.45
CA ILE A 66 -19.57 11.20 4.86
C ILE A 66 -18.60 10.40 5.72
N PHE A 67 -17.96 9.37 5.17
CA PHE A 67 -17.11 8.46 5.94
C PHE A 67 -16.07 7.77 5.04
N GLY A 68 -14.78 7.94 5.32
CA GLY A 68 -13.75 7.39 4.44
C GLY A 68 -12.33 7.50 4.97
N TRP A 69 -11.45 6.67 4.41
CA TRP A 69 -10.04 6.65 4.79
C TRP A 69 -9.22 7.61 3.94
N SER A 70 -8.20 8.18 4.56
CA SER A 70 -7.15 8.92 3.88
C SER A 70 -5.80 8.45 4.38
N PHE A 71 -4.83 8.44 3.48
CA PHE A 71 -3.45 8.09 3.77
C PHE A 71 -2.61 9.34 3.63
N ASP A 72 -1.97 9.74 4.73
CA ASP A 72 -0.88 10.70 4.73
C ASP A 72 0.39 10.01 5.22
N ASN A 73 1.57 10.50 4.85
CA ASN A 73 2.84 9.75 4.91
C ASN A 73 3.03 8.91 6.19
N ASP A 74 2.78 9.52 7.36
CA ASP A 74 2.91 8.88 8.66
C ASP A 74 1.55 8.67 9.38
N VAL A 75 0.42 8.93 8.73
CA VAL A 75 -0.92 8.92 9.34
C VAL A 75 -1.94 8.20 8.47
N ILE A 76 -2.54 7.13 8.98
CA ILE A 76 -3.78 6.56 8.45
C ILE A 76 -4.94 7.23 9.19
N ARG A 77 -5.73 8.02 8.47
CA ARG A 77 -6.80 8.81 9.06
C ARG A 77 -8.16 8.35 8.57
N LEU A 78 -9.05 8.02 9.49
CA LEU A 78 -10.47 7.89 9.23
C LEU A 78 -11.13 9.25 9.35
N ASN A 79 -11.67 9.74 8.23
CA ASN A 79 -12.42 10.97 8.17
C ASN A 79 -13.92 10.66 8.28
N TYR A 80 -14.64 11.48 9.05
CA TYR A 80 -16.08 11.35 9.22
C TYR A 80 -16.77 12.72 9.25
N ASP A 81 -18.00 12.80 8.75
CA ASP A 81 -18.85 13.96 8.93
C ASP A 81 -19.34 14.02 10.38
N HIS A 82 -18.89 15.03 11.13
CA HIS A 82 -19.21 15.19 12.54
C HIS A 82 -20.65 15.66 12.80
N LEU A 83 -21.34 16.17 11.76
CA LEU A 83 -22.76 16.52 11.84
C LEU A 83 -23.64 15.28 11.72
N ALA A 84 -23.21 14.29 10.93
CA ALA A 84 -23.96 13.05 10.72
C ALA A 84 -23.52 11.91 11.67
N ILE A 85 -22.23 11.82 12.01
CA ILE A 85 -21.63 10.68 12.72
C ILE A 85 -21.00 11.14 14.04
N ASN A 86 -21.43 10.53 15.14
CA ASN A 86 -20.76 10.68 16.44
C ASN A 86 -19.57 9.73 16.53
N LYS A 87 -18.38 10.26 16.82
CA LYS A 87 -17.12 9.49 17.00
C LYS A 87 -17.26 8.28 17.92
N LYS A 88 -18.12 8.33 18.96
CA LYS A 88 -18.33 7.23 19.92
C LYS A 88 -19.04 6.01 19.30
N ASN A 89 -19.74 6.21 18.18
CA ASN A 89 -20.49 5.19 17.46
C ASN A 89 -19.70 4.54 16.31
N ILE A 90 -18.44 4.93 16.15
CA ILE A 90 -17.53 4.34 15.17
C ILE A 90 -16.90 3.09 15.80
N GLU A 91 -17.00 1.98 15.09
CA GLU A 91 -16.30 0.73 15.38
C GLU A 91 -15.28 0.49 14.27
N ILE A 92 -14.04 0.19 14.64
CA ILE A 92 -12.94 -0.03 13.69
C ILE A 92 -12.41 -1.43 13.89
N PHE A 93 -12.24 -2.14 12.79
CA PHE A 93 -11.68 -3.48 12.73
C PHE A 93 -10.46 -3.49 11.82
N TYR A 94 -9.52 -4.37 12.13
CA TYR A 94 -8.42 -4.70 11.23
C TYR A 94 -8.35 -6.20 11.03
N LYS A 95 -7.79 -6.61 9.90
CA LYS A 95 -7.46 -8.02 9.64
C LYS A 95 -6.05 -8.31 10.13
N LYS A 96 -5.89 -9.44 10.81
CA LYS A 96 -4.60 -9.99 11.17
C LYS A 96 -3.99 -10.77 10.01
N LYS A 97 -2.68 -11.01 10.08
CA LYS A 97 -1.92 -11.83 9.11
C LYS A 97 -2.42 -13.26 9.00
N ASP A 98 -3.05 -13.80 10.05
CA ASP A 98 -3.70 -15.11 10.06
C ASP A 98 -5.13 -15.10 9.46
N GLY A 99 -5.62 -13.93 9.04
CA GLY A 99 -6.96 -13.75 8.46
C GLY A 99 -8.09 -13.52 9.48
N SER A 100 -7.80 -13.58 10.79
CA SER A 100 -8.78 -13.26 11.83
C SER A 100 -9.05 -11.76 11.93
N ILE A 101 -10.22 -11.39 12.45
CA ILE A 101 -10.64 -10.00 12.64
C ILE A 101 -10.36 -9.60 14.08
N THR A 102 -9.92 -8.37 14.30
CA THR A 102 -9.86 -7.80 15.63
C THR A 102 -10.35 -6.36 15.63
N GLU A 103 -11.13 -6.04 16.65
CA GLU A 103 -11.60 -4.68 16.90
C GLU A 103 -10.48 -3.84 17.50
N LEU A 104 -10.27 -2.65 16.96
CA LEU A 104 -9.35 -1.67 17.50
C LEU A 104 -10.02 -1.00 18.69
N ALA A 105 -9.47 -1.16 19.91
CA ALA A 105 -10.13 -0.64 21.11
C ALA A 105 -10.33 0.88 21.06
N LYS A 106 -11.39 1.37 21.70
CA LYS A 106 -11.69 2.81 21.77
C LYS A 106 -10.57 3.54 22.53
N GLY A 107 -9.87 4.45 21.86
CA GLY A 107 -8.79 5.26 22.45
C GLY A 107 -7.37 4.77 22.16
N TYR A 108 -7.15 4.01 21.08
CA TYR A 108 -5.85 3.43 20.79
C TYR A 108 -4.70 4.44 20.56
N SER A 109 -3.54 4.02 21.06
CA SER A 109 -2.18 4.57 20.91
C SER A 109 -1.76 4.65 19.42
N PRO A 110 -0.80 5.51 19.03
CA PRO A 110 -0.66 6.01 17.66
C PRO A 110 0.10 5.03 16.75
N GLY A 111 -0.27 3.75 16.73
CA GLY A 111 0.45 2.72 15.96
C GLY A 111 -0.48 1.68 15.37
N ILE A 112 -0.19 1.27 14.14
CA ILE A 112 -0.85 0.11 13.52
C ILE A 112 -0.37 -1.17 14.24
N PRO A 113 -1.29 -2.08 14.63
CA PRO A 113 -0.93 -3.35 15.27
C PRO A 113 0.05 -4.18 14.43
N GLU A 114 1.08 -4.75 15.06
CA GLU A 114 2.14 -5.49 14.36
C GLU A 114 1.66 -6.76 13.64
N ASP A 115 0.57 -7.34 14.14
CA ASP A 115 -0.08 -8.53 13.60
C ASP A 115 -1.10 -8.19 12.50
N SER A 116 -1.34 -6.91 12.20
CA SER A 116 -2.19 -6.47 11.10
C SER A 116 -1.63 -6.90 9.74
N ASN A 117 -2.52 -7.32 8.83
CA ASN A 117 -2.21 -7.51 7.42
C ASN A 117 -2.31 -6.22 6.60
N GLY A 118 -2.66 -5.09 7.23
CA GLY A 118 -2.78 -3.77 6.62
C GLY A 118 -4.15 -3.44 6.04
N SER A 119 -5.16 -4.31 6.21
CA SER A 119 -6.56 -4.05 5.85
C SER A 119 -7.36 -3.60 7.06
N PHE A 120 -8.12 -2.52 6.87
CA PHE A 120 -8.93 -1.88 7.90
C PHE A 120 -10.35 -1.67 7.39
N ILE A 121 -11.31 -1.75 8.29
CA ILE A 121 -12.69 -1.35 8.01
C ILE A 121 -13.27 -0.66 9.24
N ALA A 122 -13.99 0.41 9.01
CA ALA A 122 -14.77 1.09 10.03
C ALA A 122 -16.24 0.98 9.66
N THR A 123 -17.10 0.91 10.66
CA THR A 123 -18.55 0.91 10.49
C THR A 123 -19.20 1.79 11.55
N THR A 124 -20.39 2.29 11.26
CA THR A 124 -21.19 3.06 12.21
C THR A 124 -22.46 2.30 12.58
N LYS A 125 -23.08 2.72 13.68
CA LYS A 125 -24.49 2.38 13.92
C LYS A 125 -25.37 2.99 12.81
N VAL A 126 -26.57 2.46 12.67
CA VAL A 126 -27.60 2.97 11.74
C VAL A 126 -27.80 4.46 11.98
N LEU A 127 -27.66 5.23 10.91
CA LEU A 127 -27.96 6.66 10.84
C LEU A 127 -29.36 6.86 10.26
N THR A 128 -29.95 8.01 10.56
CA THR A 128 -31.23 8.44 10.00
C THR A 128 -30.98 9.76 9.29
N VAL A 129 -30.91 9.73 7.96
CA VAL A 129 -30.56 10.88 7.11
C VAL A 129 -31.37 10.84 5.82
N ASP A 130 -31.68 11.99 5.25
CA ASP A 130 -32.31 12.11 3.94
C ASP A 130 -31.24 11.91 2.85
N VAL A 131 -31.18 10.69 2.30
CA VAL A 131 -30.12 10.26 1.37
C VAL A 131 -30.39 10.75 -0.05
N ASN A 132 -31.66 10.79 -0.45
CA ASN A 132 -32.09 11.14 -1.80
C ASN A 132 -32.52 12.61 -1.95
N ASN A 133 -32.53 13.36 -0.85
CA ASN A 133 -32.92 14.76 -0.74
C ASN A 133 -34.40 15.01 -1.11
N ASP A 134 -35.28 14.05 -0.80
CA ASP A 134 -36.74 14.13 -0.99
C ASP A 134 -37.48 14.71 0.21
N GLY A 135 -36.76 15.04 1.30
CA GLY A 135 -37.29 15.58 2.54
C GLY A 135 -37.69 14.51 3.57
N HIS A 136 -37.56 13.21 3.27
CA HIS A 136 -37.85 12.12 4.18
C HIS A 136 -36.58 11.37 4.61
N PRO A 137 -36.30 11.29 5.92
CA PRO A 137 -35.10 10.61 6.36
C PRO A 137 -35.22 9.08 6.23
N GLU A 138 -34.21 8.45 5.66
CA GLU A 138 -34.09 7.01 5.56
C GLU A 138 -33.01 6.44 6.48
N LYS A 139 -32.99 5.11 6.60
CA LYS A 139 -31.95 4.41 7.34
C LYS A 139 -30.71 4.30 6.46
N LEU A 140 -29.58 4.73 6.98
CA LEU A 140 -28.28 4.63 6.33
C LEU A 140 -27.30 3.86 7.22
N VAL A 141 -26.70 2.81 6.68
CA VAL A 141 -25.57 2.11 7.30
C VAL A 141 -24.33 2.46 6.52
N VAL A 142 -23.31 3.00 7.20
CA VAL A 142 -22.09 3.46 6.56
C VAL A 142 -20.90 2.63 7.02
N SER A 143 -20.11 2.17 6.07
CA SER A 143 -18.80 1.56 6.31
C SER A 143 -17.72 2.26 5.47
N ALA A 144 -16.47 2.13 5.92
CA ALA A 144 -15.32 2.64 5.21
C ALA A 144 -14.22 1.59 5.29
N LYS A 145 -13.72 1.14 4.15
CA LYS A 145 -12.67 0.12 4.07
C LYS A 145 -11.41 0.69 3.42
N ALA A 146 -10.26 0.27 3.93
CA ALA A 146 -8.96 0.65 3.42
C ALA A 146 -8.01 -0.54 3.33
N ASP A 147 -7.24 -0.60 2.26
CA ASP A 147 -6.11 -1.52 2.10
C ASP A 147 -4.81 -0.73 1.92
N THR A 148 -3.82 -1.01 2.74
CA THR A 148 -2.50 -0.35 2.66
C THR A 148 -1.63 -0.95 1.56
N ILE A 149 -0.51 -0.28 1.26
CA ILE A 149 0.53 -0.81 0.38
C ILE A 149 1.05 -2.15 0.90
N PHE A 150 1.11 -2.34 2.22
CA PHE A 150 1.57 -3.58 2.83
C PHE A 150 0.63 -4.74 2.51
N THR A 151 -0.69 -4.54 2.59
CA THR A 151 -1.68 -5.56 2.21
C THR A 151 -1.41 -6.06 0.80
N ARG A 152 -1.17 -5.14 -0.15
CA ARG A 152 -0.91 -5.48 -1.55
C ARG A 152 0.42 -6.20 -1.74
N LYS A 153 1.49 -5.73 -1.07
CA LYS A 153 2.80 -6.40 -1.12
C LYS A 153 2.71 -7.81 -0.51
N LEU A 154 2.00 -7.95 0.60
CA LEU A 154 1.77 -9.25 1.24
C LEU A 154 0.99 -10.17 0.29
N ALA A 155 -0.07 -9.66 -0.36
CA ALA A 155 -0.87 -10.43 -1.31
C ALA A 155 -0.08 -10.86 -2.57
N ALA A 156 0.95 -10.10 -2.95
CA ALA A 156 1.84 -10.46 -4.06
C ALA A 156 2.82 -11.59 -3.72
N ILE A 157 3.14 -11.77 -2.43
CA ILE A 157 4.15 -12.74 -1.95
C ILE A 157 3.48 -13.99 -1.39
N VAL A 158 2.39 -13.80 -0.63
CA VAL A 158 1.61 -14.85 0.02
C VAL A 158 0.33 -15.02 -0.76
N ALA A 159 0.18 -16.16 -1.44
CA ALA A 159 -1.07 -16.51 -2.08
C ALA A 159 -2.19 -16.59 -1.02
N GLY A 160 -3.27 -15.83 -1.23
CA GLY A 160 -4.47 -15.92 -0.39
C GLY A 160 -4.51 -15.00 0.83
N VAL A 161 -3.84 -13.84 0.82
CA VAL A 161 -4.11 -12.80 1.84
C VAL A 161 -5.59 -12.45 1.84
N ASN A 162 -6.27 -12.81 2.91
CA ASN A 162 -7.69 -12.57 3.05
C ASN A 162 -7.94 -11.14 3.58
N THR A 163 -8.48 -10.29 2.71
CA THR A 163 -8.90 -8.92 3.06
C THR A 163 -10.41 -8.80 3.23
N HIS A 164 -11.16 -9.90 3.04
CA HIS A 164 -12.60 -9.97 3.29
C HIS A 164 -12.84 -10.15 4.80
N PHE A 165 -13.53 -9.20 5.41
CA PHE A 165 -13.86 -9.22 6.83
C PHE A 165 -14.82 -10.35 7.15
N ASN A 166 -15.90 -10.52 6.38
CA ASN A 166 -16.86 -11.61 6.60
C ASN A 166 -17.50 -11.55 8.02
N ASP A 167 -17.90 -10.35 8.46
CA ASP A 167 -18.49 -10.10 9.78
C ASP A 167 -19.90 -9.52 9.64
N LYS A 168 -20.86 -10.01 10.45
CA LYS A 168 -22.27 -9.57 10.41
C LYS A 168 -22.46 -8.11 10.79
N ARG A 169 -21.53 -7.52 11.53
CA ARG A 169 -21.55 -6.08 11.88
C ARG A 169 -21.23 -5.19 10.68
N ILE A 170 -20.73 -5.77 9.59
CA ILE A 170 -20.38 -5.10 8.34
C ILE A 170 -21.29 -5.70 7.25
N PRO A 171 -22.53 -5.19 7.11
CA PRO A 171 -23.47 -5.75 6.16
C PRO A 171 -23.06 -5.49 4.71
N LEU A 172 -22.52 -4.31 4.38
CA LEU A 172 -21.94 -4.02 3.07
C LEU A 172 -20.43 -3.88 3.18
N GLU A 173 -19.72 -4.73 2.44
CA GLU A 173 -18.27 -4.76 2.35
C GLU A 173 -17.83 -4.82 0.89
N VAL A 174 -16.70 -4.20 0.57
CA VAL A 174 -16.08 -4.29 -0.76
C VAL A 174 -14.66 -4.84 -0.64
N VAL A 175 -14.22 -5.65 -1.58
CA VAL A 175 -12.92 -6.32 -1.53
C VAL A 175 -12.20 -6.14 -2.85
N LEU A 176 -10.98 -5.60 -2.82
CA LEU A 176 -10.15 -5.53 -4.01
C LEU A 176 -9.65 -6.92 -4.40
N LYS A 177 -9.91 -7.29 -5.66
CA LYS A 177 -9.43 -8.52 -6.30
C LYS A 177 -8.57 -8.13 -7.50
N GLY A 178 -7.33 -8.62 -7.53
CA GLY A 178 -6.37 -8.23 -8.56
C GLY A 178 -5.91 -6.78 -8.38
N ASN A 179 -6.00 -5.97 -9.44
CA ASN A 179 -5.52 -4.58 -9.44
C ASN A 179 -6.60 -3.55 -9.82
N ASP A 180 -7.83 -3.99 -10.06
CA ASP A 180 -8.81 -3.17 -10.77
C ASP A 180 -10.26 -3.58 -10.49
N LYS A 181 -10.51 -4.64 -9.73
CA LYS A 181 -11.86 -5.14 -9.47
C LYS A 181 -12.22 -5.03 -7.99
N LEU A 182 -13.37 -4.43 -7.71
CA LEU A 182 -13.98 -4.47 -6.38
C LEU A 182 -15.10 -5.50 -6.39
N VAL A 183 -14.98 -6.53 -5.57
CA VAL A 183 -16.07 -7.47 -5.29
C VAL A 183 -16.92 -6.91 -4.17
N VAL A 184 -18.21 -6.73 -4.43
CA VAL A 184 -19.17 -6.19 -3.47
C VAL A 184 -19.86 -7.34 -2.76
N TYR A 185 -19.86 -7.30 -1.42
CA TYR A 185 -20.50 -8.28 -0.55
C TYR A 185 -21.61 -7.61 0.24
N PHE A 186 -22.79 -8.22 0.24
CA PHE A 186 -23.90 -7.88 1.12
C PHE A 186 -24.24 -9.07 2.00
N GLU A 187 -24.32 -8.85 3.31
CA GLU A 187 -24.50 -9.91 4.32
C GLU A 187 -23.56 -11.09 4.06
N GLN A 188 -22.27 -10.78 3.85
CA GLN A 188 -21.19 -11.74 3.62
C GLN A 188 -21.26 -12.53 2.30
N ASN A 189 -22.28 -12.32 1.48
CA ASN A 189 -22.42 -12.96 0.17
C ASN A 189 -22.10 -11.97 -0.96
N PRO A 190 -21.43 -12.40 -2.04
CA PRO A 190 -21.24 -11.53 -3.20
C PRO A 190 -22.59 -11.06 -3.76
N LEU A 191 -22.73 -9.75 -3.98
CA LEU A 191 -23.90 -9.19 -4.69
C LEU A 191 -23.76 -9.49 -6.18
N ILE A 192 -24.40 -10.54 -6.68
CA ILE A 192 -24.24 -11.02 -8.06
C ILE A 192 -25.36 -10.46 -8.94
N ASN A 193 -25.01 -9.84 -10.07
CA ASN A 193 -25.97 -9.29 -11.04
C ASN A 193 -26.96 -8.27 -10.44
N GLU A 194 -26.53 -7.53 -9.42
CA GLU A 194 -27.33 -6.51 -8.75
C GLU A 194 -26.87 -5.11 -9.15
N GLU A 195 -27.78 -4.14 -9.10
CA GLU A 195 -27.47 -2.74 -9.35
C GLU A 195 -26.97 -2.06 -8.08
N VAL A 196 -25.85 -1.34 -8.20
CA VAL A 196 -25.30 -0.50 -7.15
C VAL A 196 -24.95 0.88 -7.70
N ALA A 197 -25.14 1.92 -6.89
CA ALA A 197 -24.72 3.26 -7.24
C ALA A 197 -23.25 3.45 -6.85
N VAL A 198 -22.44 3.95 -7.78
CA VAL A 198 -20.99 4.14 -7.61
C VAL A 198 -20.64 5.61 -7.77
N PHE A 199 -19.91 6.15 -6.80
CA PHE A 199 -19.49 7.54 -6.74
C PHE A 199 -17.99 7.66 -6.47
N TYR A 200 -17.28 8.40 -7.32
CA TYR A 200 -15.87 8.74 -7.10
C TYR A 200 -15.53 10.01 -7.86
N ASP A 201 -14.63 10.84 -7.32
CA ASP A 201 -14.31 12.15 -7.88
C ASP A 201 -15.59 12.95 -8.21
N ASN A 202 -15.90 13.13 -9.51
CA ASN A 202 -17.13 13.76 -10.02
C ASN A 202 -18.01 12.80 -10.83
N TYR A 203 -17.70 11.50 -10.79
CA TYR A 203 -18.46 10.45 -11.44
C TYR A 203 -19.54 9.92 -10.50
N SER A 204 -20.74 9.75 -11.05
CA SER A 204 -21.89 9.14 -10.39
C SER A 204 -22.63 8.31 -11.42
N SER A 205 -22.76 7.01 -11.20
CA SER A 205 -23.52 6.12 -12.07
C SER A 205 -24.00 4.90 -11.31
N THR A 206 -25.14 4.36 -11.73
CA THR A 206 -25.55 3.00 -11.37
C THR A 206 -24.80 2.01 -12.26
N LEU A 207 -24.18 1.01 -11.64
CA LEU A 207 -23.47 -0.08 -12.31
C LEU A 207 -24.04 -1.42 -11.85
N LYS A 208 -24.04 -2.40 -12.74
CA LYS A 208 -24.44 -3.77 -12.42
C LYS A 208 -23.21 -4.61 -12.10
N THR A 209 -23.24 -5.35 -10.98
CA THR A 209 -22.17 -6.29 -10.62
C THR A 209 -22.16 -7.51 -11.54
N ASP A 210 -20.99 -8.13 -11.72
CA ASP A 210 -20.85 -9.31 -12.57
C ASP A 210 -21.25 -10.63 -11.86
N ALA A 211 -21.06 -11.77 -12.53
CA ALA A 211 -21.36 -13.11 -12.01
C ALA A 211 -20.57 -13.49 -10.75
N THR A 212 -19.52 -12.74 -10.42
CA THR A 212 -18.70 -12.91 -9.21
C THR A 212 -18.97 -11.83 -8.16
N GLY A 213 -19.91 -10.93 -8.44
CA GLY A 213 -20.22 -9.75 -7.65
C GLY A 213 -19.21 -8.60 -7.81
N ALA A 214 -18.43 -8.59 -8.89
CA ALA A 214 -17.37 -7.61 -9.10
C ALA A 214 -17.79 -6.44 -9.99
N ILE A 215 -17.16 -5.30 -9.75
CA ILE A 215 -17.18 -4.10 -10.58
C ILE A 215 -15.74 -3.83 -11.00
N SER A 216 -15.52 -3.67 -12.30
CA SER A 216 -14.20 -3.38 -12.86
C SER A 216 -14.02 -1.87 -13.01
N PHE A 217 -12.84 -1.38 -12.67
CA PHE A 217 -12.43 0.01 -12.82
C PHE A 217 -11.26 0.09 -13.79
N ASP A 218 -11.27 1.09 -14.67
CA ASP A 218 -10.22 1.21 -15.69
C ASP A 218 -8.84 1.54 -15.12
N ASN A 219 -8.80 2.12 -13.91
CA ASN A 219 -7.56 2.64 -13.33
C ASN A 219 -7.50 2.49 -11.81
N MET A 220 -6.37 1.98 -11.32
CA MET A 220 -6.04 1.93 -9.89
C MET A 220 -6.04 3.31 -9.22
N ASN A 221 -5.79 4.39 -9.96
CA ASN A 221 -5.88 5.74 -9.42
C ASN A 221 -7.29 6.10 -8.93
N THR A 222 -8.33 5.58 -9.58
CA THR A 222 -9.72 5.73 -9.11
C THR A 222 -9.89 5.13 -7.73
N LEU A 223 -9.37 3.92 -7.52
CA LEU A 223 -9.40 3.23 -6.23
C LEU A 223 -8.58 3.95 -5.14
N ARG A 224 -7.55 4.72 -5.53
CA ARG A 224 -6.73 5.53 -4.61
C ARG A 224 -7.41 6.82 -4.18
N ASN A 225 -8.29 7.37 -5.01
CA ASN A 225 -9.04 8.59 -4.73
C ASN A 225 -10.32 8.36 -3.91
N THR A 226 -10.52 7.14 -3.41
CA THR A 226 -11.73 6.68 -2.74
C THR A 226 -12.89 6.47 -3.70
N VAL A 227 -13.47 5.28 -3.66
CA VAL A 227 -14.70 4.92 -4.37
C VAL A 227 -15.77 4.63 -3.35
N ASN A 228 -16.95 5.20 -3.54
CA ASN A 228 -18.13 4.94 -2.72
C ASN A 228 -19.09 4.05 -3.50
N ILE A 229 -19.59 3.01 -2.85
CA ILE A 229 -20.57 2.08 -3.39
C ILE A 229 -21.78 2.11 -2.48
N MET A 230 -22.94 2.40 -3.04
CA MET A 230 -24.21 2.44 -2.36
C MET A 230 -25.14 1.35 -2.90
N TYR A 231 -25.76 0.61 -2.00
CA TYR A 231 -26.73 -0.43 -2.29
C TYR A 231 -27.98 -0.20 -1.42
N GLN A 232 -29.16 -0.35 -2.01
CA GLN A 232 -30.43 -0.19 -1.31
C GLN A 232 -31.08 -1.56 -1.15
N HIS A 233 -31.45 -1.91 0.08
CA HIS A 233 -32.17 -3.14 0.38
C HIS A 233 -33.24 -2.87 1.44
N ASP A 234 -34.49 -3.28 1.19
CA ASP A 234 -35.63 -3.14 2.12
C ASP A 234 -35.75 -1.76 2.78
N LYS A 235 -35.63 -0.69 1.98
CA LYS A 235 -35.70 0.73 2.39
C LYS A 235 -34.54 1.20 3.29
N THR A 236 -33.47 0.42 3.39
CA THR A 236 -32.23 0.82 4.04
C THR A 236 -31.16 1.02 2.97
N PHE A 237 -30.47 2.15 3.06
CA PHE A 237 -29.29 2.42 2.25
C PHE A 237 -28.06 1.91 2.97
N TYR A 238 -27.18 1.25 2.22
CA TYR A 238 -25.89 0.81 2.68
C TYR A 238 -24.85 1.52 1.84
N LEU A 239 -23.96 2.26 2.47
CA LEU A 239 -22.89 3.01 1.80
C LEU A 239 -21.56 2.50 2.31
N THR A 240 -20.68 2.08 1.40
CA THR A 240 -19.31 1.71 1.74
C THR A 240 -18.33 2.54 0.92
N SER A 241 -17.38 3.19 1.59
CA SER A 241 -16.25 3.81 0.93
C SER A 241 -15.07 2.84 0.89
N TYR A 242 -14.30 2.87 -0.19
CA TYR A 242 -13.12 2.05 -0.37
C TYR A 242 -11.96 2.88 -0.87
N THR A 243 -10.84 2.82 -0.16
CA THR A 243 -9.62 3.52 -0.55
C THR A 243 -8.43 2.58 -0.48
N VAL A 244 -7.67 2.49 -1.56
CA VAL A 244 -6.39 1.77 -1.56
C VAL A 244 -5.24 2.75 -1.45
N GLU A 245 -4.25 2.44 -0.61
CA GLU A 245 -3.09 3.29 -0.49
C GLU A 245 -2.25 3.28 -1.78
N GLY A 246 -1.97 4.48 -2.29
CA GLY A 246 -1.11 4.69 -3.44
C GLY A 246 0.37 4.87 -3.08
N HIS A 247 1.26 4.48 -4.00
CA HIS A 247 2.68 4.82 -3.89
C HIS A 247 2.86 6.32 -4.11
N ARG A 248 3.42 7.03 -3.13
CA ARG A 248 3.87 8.41 -3.29
C ARG A 248 5.35 8.40 -3.67
N MET A 249 5.70 9.09 -4.76
CA MET A 249 7.10 9.40 -5.06
C MET A 249 7.65 10.29 -3.94
N LEU A 250 8.92 10.10 -3.57
CA LEU A 250 9.60 10.85 -2.49
C LEU A 250 9.03 10.66 -1.07
N SER A 251 8.20 9.64 -0.82
CA SER A 251 7.85 9.25 0.55
C SER A 251 9.07 8.70 1.29
N LYS A 252 9.02 8.60 2.62
CA LYS A 252 10.11 7.97 3.40
C LYS A 252 10.39 6.55 2.92
N GLU A 253 9.35 5.80 2.57
CA GLU A 253 9.49 4.44 2.03
C GLU A 253 10.11 4.44 0.63
N HIS A 254 9.79 5.44 -0.21
CA HIS A 254 10.39 5.59 -1.53
C HIS A 254 11.88 5.99 -1.43
N ILE A 255 12.21 6.91 -0.52
CA ILE A 255 13.60 7.32 -0.27
C ILE A 255 14.41 6.15 0.30
N SER A 256 13.87 5.42 1.27
CA SER A 256 14.51 4.21 1.82
C SER A 256 14.71 3.13 0.74
N ALA A 257 13.77 2.97 -0.19
CA ALA A 257 13.93 2.05 -1.31
C ALA A 257 14.99 2.51 -2.34
N ILE A 258 15.21 3.82 -2.47
CA ILE A 258 16.24 4.41 -3.35
C ILE A 258 17.61 4.44 -2.64
N GLU A 259 17.65 4.45 -1.32
CA GLU A 259 18.87 4.56 -0.52
C GLU A 259 19.87 3.46 -0.88
N ASP A 260 19.43 2.20 -0.93
CA ASP A 260 20.27 1.07 -1.33
C ASP A 260 20.82 1.25 -2.75
N LEU A 261 19.99 1.71 -3.70
CA LEU A 261 20.40 1.97 -5.06
C LEU A 261 21.41 3.14 -5.12
N ALA A 262 21.20 4.19 -4.34
CA ALA A 262 22.09 5.35 -4.29
C ALA A 262 23.47 4.97 -3.72
N ILE A 263 23.52 4.12 -2.69
CA ILE A 263 24.76 3.57 -2.13
C ILE A 263 25.50 2.76 -3.19
N ILE A 264 24.81 1.87 -3.91
CA ILE A 264 25.40 1.07 -5.00
C ILE A 264 26.00 1.98 -6.09
N LEU A 265 25.26 3.02 -6.50
CA LEU A 265 25.72 3.98 -7.50
C LEU A 265 26.95 4.75 -7.01
N LEU A 266 26.97 5.16 -5.74
CA LEU A 266 28.08 5.91 -5.14
C LEU A 266 29.35 5.04 -5.04
N VAL A 267 29.24 3.82 -4.54
CA VAL A 267 30.35 2.86 -4.46
C VAL A 267 30.90 2.55 -5.87
N SER A 268 30.01 2.32 -6.83
CA SER A 268 30.39 2.08 -8.23
C SER A 268 31.14 3.29 -8.82
N GLY A 269 30.67 4.52 -8.55
CA GLY A 269 31.33 5.75 -8.96
C GLY A 269 32.75 5.90 -8.37
N VAL A 270 32.91 5.63 -7.07
CA VAL A 270 34.21 5.68 -6.39
C VAL A 270 35.20 4.68 -7.00
N ILE A 271 34.76 3.44 -7.26
CA ILE A 271 35.59 2.41 -7.90
C ILE A 271 36.05 2.87 -9.29
N ILE A 272 35.13 3.42 -10.09
CA ILE A 272 35.46 3.95 -11.44
C ILE A 272 36.49 5.06 -11.34
N ILE A 273 36.34 6.00 -10.39
CA ILE A 273 37.28 7.10 -10.17
C ILE A 273 38.67 6.57 -9.80
N ILE A 274 38.75 5.63 -8.85
CA ILE A 274 40.03 5.01 -8.42
C ILE A 274 40.71 4.32 -9.61
N ILE A 275 39.96 3.55 -10.41
CA ILE A 275 40.47 2.89 -11.61
C ILE A 275 41.01 3.92 -12.61
N CYS A 276 40.29 5.02 -12.82
CA CYS A 276 40.69 6.10 -13.71
C CYS A 276 41.98 6.80 -13.24
N ILE A 277 42.09 7.11 -11.94
CA ILE A 277 43.29 7.71 -11.34
C ILE A 277 44.48 6.77 -11.50
N PHE A 278 44.32 5.48 -11.17
CA PHE A 278 45.39 4.49 -11.26
C PHE A 278 45.84 4.26 -12.71
N ARG A 279 44.89 4.24 -13.67
CA ARG A 279 45.20 4.19 -15.10
C ARG A 279 45.98 5.42 -15.55
N ARG A 280 45.61 6.63 -15.10
CA ARG A 280 46.30 7.87 -15.43
C ARG A 280 47.71 7.92 -14.84
N TYR A 281 47.87 7.54 -13.57
CA TYR A 281 49.16 7.45 -12.90
C TYR A 281 50.11 6.46 -13.62
N ARG A 282 49.62 5.27 -13.95
CA ARG A 282 50.40 4.26 -14.67
C ARG A 282 50.82 4.71 -16.07
N ARG A 283 49.98 5.46 -16.79
CA ARG A 283 50.36 6.04 -18.09
C ARG A 283 51.49 7.06 -17.95
N ARG A 284 51.47 7.89 -16.90
CA ARG A 284 52.56 8.85 -16.63
C ARG A 284 53.89 8.15 -16.37
N ILE A 285 53.91 7.09 -15.55
CA ILE A 285 55.13 6.29 -15.30
C ILE A 285 55.66 5.58 -16.56
N LYS A 286 54.79 5.26 -17.52
CA LYS A 286 55.23 4.58 -18.76
C LYS A 286 55.77 5.53 -19.83
N ASN A 287 55.42 6.80 -19.75
CA ASN A 287 55.72 7.81 -20.78
C ASN A 287 56.79 8.83 -20.31
N GLY A 288 57.23 8.76 -19.05
CA GLY A 288 58.43 9.42 -18.55
C GLY A 288 59.48 8.36 -18.24
#